data_AF-A0A7J2YWR0-F1
#
_entry.id   AF-A0A7J2YWR0-F1
#
_cell.length_a   1.000
_cell.length_b   1.000
_cell.length_c   1.000
_cell.angle_alpha   90.00
_cell.angle_beta   90.00
_cell.angle_gamma   90.00
#
_symmetry.space_group_name_H-M   'P 1'
#
loop_
_entity.id
_entity.type
_entity.pdbx_description
1 polymer ?
#
loop_
_entity_poly.entity_id
_entity_poly.type
_entity_poly.pdbx_seq_one_letter_code
_entity_poly.pdbx_strand_id
1 'polypeptide(L)'
;MIVCLSASHKTANLSMLETLNIPGPTLFAHELLKSNFLDECLLLQTCHRVEIFFVSSEANNAEATKQALKLWSTKTGVSLDIIERTIQVFKGKEALLHLFCLAGGLESVILGEDQILGQVHSAWLTAKAEKTIGAVLDKAFSKAVNTGRKVRNETRINEGAVSISSAAVDLATQELGNLSLRKALIIGAGEAGSLAAETLKDKAVSGIMVANRTYEKSLMLAEKVSGHAVQFDNIMSVLPDVDFVIAAVSVPQPIFTEEQFVLFADKFGQSKKLLMIDVSQPRAFDEKIGLLQGITLRTIDDLKNLVERNMKVREKEAEKSKAIILRELQNFEAEMSRLIAQPVITDICRKFEEIRAKELSRAISKMHESDAKKIQILDRFSRELTERIAQIPIEQLRAAALANDGELLTVSRRIFQVGVQHND
;
A
#
# COMPACT_ATOMS: atom_id res chain seq x y z
N MET A 1 -19.88 -6.62 7.64
CA MET A 1 -19.50 -5.39 6.91
C MET A 1 -18.11 -4.95 7.35
N ILE A 2 -17.28 -4.44 6.44
CA ILE A 2 -15.96 -3.89 6.77
C ILE A 2 -16.11 -2.43 7.22
N VAL A 3 -15.39 -2.01 8.25
CA VAL A 3 -15.25 -0.62 8.70
C VAL A 3 -13.77 -0.28 8.79
N CYS A 4 -13.42 0.95 8.42
CA CYS A 4 -12.11 1.52 8.66
C CYS A 4 -12.25 2.78 9.53
N LEU A 5 -11.52 2.80 10.64
CA LEU A 5 -11.27 4.01 11.43
C LEU A 5 -9.90 4.52 11.03
N SER A 6 -9.80 5.71 10.46
CA SER A 6 -8.56 6.24 9.90
C SER A 6 -8.21 7.59 10.52
N ALA A 7 -7.06 7.66 11.18
CA ALA A 7 -6.34 8.90 11.41
C ALA A 7 -5.18 8.97 10.42
N SER A 8 -5.05 10.05 9.65
CA SER A 8 -3.98 10.18 8.65
C SER A 8 -3.44 11.61 8.58
N HIS A 9 -2.38 11.82 7.81
CA HIS A 9 -1.84 13.15 7.53
C HIS A 9 -2.86 14.14 6.93
N LYS A 10 -4.00 13.66 6.41
CA LYS A 10 -5.10 14.50 5.92
C LYS A 10 -5.96 15.08 7.06
N THR A 11 -5.95 14.44 8.23
CA THR A 11 -6.80 14.81 9.38
C THR A 11 -6.00 15.27 10.60
N ALA A 12 -4.73 14.92 10.68
CA ALA A 12 -3.85 15.23 11.81
C ALA A 12 -2.43 15.56 11.35
N ASN A 13 -1.74 16.39 12.14
CA ASN A 13 -0.30 16.62 11.97
C ASN A 13 0.51 15.42 12.52
N LEU A 14 1.81 15.39 12.20
CA LEU A 14 2.69 14.27 12.58
C LEU A 14 2.73 14.02 14.09
N SER A 15 2.88 15.09 14.90
CA SER A 15 2.92 14.97 16.36
C SER A 15 1.65 14.34 16.93
N MET A 16 0.48 14.66 16.35
CA MET A 16 -0.79 14.06 16.74
C MET A 16 -0.90 12.60 16.28
N LEU A 17 -0.39 12.25 15.09
CA LEU A 17 -0.37 10.85 14.63
C LEU A 17 0.55 9.98 15.48
N GLU A 18 1.67 10.53 15.94
CA GLU A 18 2.58 9.85 16.87
C GLU A 18 1.90 9.53 18.20
N THR A 19 1.10 10.44 18.76
CA THR A 19 0.35 10.17 20.00
C THR A 19 -0.80 9.19 19.80
N LEU A 20 -1.33 9.07 18.58
CA LEU A 20 -2.38 8.10 18.24
C LEU A 20 -1.86 6.69 17.98
N ASN A 21 -0.54 6.49 17.90
CA ASN A 21 0.03 5.15 17.70
C ASN A 21 -0.37 4.22 18.85
N ILE A 22 -0.95 3.07 18.48
CA ILE A 22 -1.41 2.09 19.45
C ILE A 22 -0.22 1.25 19.91
N PRO A 23 0.11 1.25 21.21
CA PRO A 23 1.14 0.37 21.74
C PRO A 23 0.64 -1.09 21.74
N GLY A 24 1.48 -2.02 21.28
CA GLY A 24 1.13 -3.43 21.20
C GLY A 24 -0.07 -3.71 20.27
N PRO A 25 0.04 -3.44 18.95
CA PRO A 25 -1.09 -3.52 18.02
C PRO A 25 -1.76 -4.91 17.97
N THR A 26 -0.98 -5.99 18.11
CA THR A 26 -1.52 -7.35 18.18
C THR A 26 -2.40 -7.58 19.42
N LEU A 27 -1.94 -7.14 20.59
CA LEU A 27 -2.70 -7.25 21.84
C LEU A 27 -4.00 -6.43 21.76
N PHE A 28 -3.91 -5.24 21.18
CA PHE A 28 -5.08 -4.39 20.92
C PHE A 28 -6.12 -5.10 20.04
N ALA A 29 -5.68 -5.70 18.92
CA ALA A 29 -6.58 -6.43 18.02
C ALA A 29 -7.30 -7.57 18.75
N HIS A 30 -6.59 -8.38 19.53
CA HIS A 30 -7.20 -9.45 20.31
C HIS A 30 -8.16 -8.96 21.39
N GLU A 31 -7.86 -7.84 22.04
CA GLU A 31 -8.75 -7.25 23.04
C GLU A 31 -10.06 -6.76 22.40
N LEU A 32 -10.00 -6.20 21.20
CA LEU A 32 -11.21 -5.86 20.43
C LEU A 32 -12.04 -7.07 20.06
N LEU A 33 -11.40 -8.15 19.61
CA LEU A 33 -12.09 -9.38 19.22
C LEU A 33 -12.80 -10.05 20.40
N LYS A 34 -12.36 -9.83 21.65
CA LYS A 34 -13.05 -10.32 22.85
C LYS A 34 -14.39 -9.63 23.15
N SER A 35 -14.67 -8.48 22.52
CA SER A 35 -15.87 -7.70 22.81
C SER A 35 -17.17 -8.29 22.21
N ASN A 36 -17.10 -9.38 21.42
CA ASN A 36 -18.21 -10.01 20.70
C ASN A 36 -18.93 -9.13 19.65
N PHE A 37 -18.50 -7.88 19.46
CA PHE A 37 -19.07 -6.99 18.44
C PHE A 37 -18.32 -7.04 17.11
N LEU A 38 -17.16 -7.69 17.08
CA LEU A 38 -16.17 -7.66 16.00
C LEU A 38 -15.72 -9.09 15.67
N ASP A 39 -15.71 -9.46 14.40
CA ASP A 39 -15.32 -10.79 13.92
C ASP A 39 -13.85 -10.86 13.48
N GLU A 40 -13.35 -9.75 12.93
CA GLU A 40 -12.00 -9.64 12.37
C GLU A 40 -11.43 -8.24 12.66
N CYS A 41 -10.12 -8.11 12.85
CA CYS A 41 -9.44 -6.85 13.15
C CYS A 41 -8.01 -6.84 12.59
N LEU A 42 -7.63 -5.74 11.93
CA LEU A 42 -6.30 -5.48 11.38
C LEU A 42 -5.92 -4.03 11.63
N LEU A 43 -4.70 -3.81 12.11
CA LEU A 43 -4.13 -2.48 12.33
C LEU A 43 -3.07 -2.18 11.28
N LEU A 44 -3.11 -0.96 10.75
CA LEU A 44 -2.11 -0.41 9.86
C LEU A 44 -1.57 0.88 10.47
N GLN A 45 -0.33 0.84 10.92
CA GLN A 45 0.37 1.97 11.54
C GLN A 45 1.61 2.33 10.74
N THR A 46 1.75 3.61 10.42
CA THR A 46 2.90 4.20 9.72
C THR A 46 3.20 5.56 10.37
N CYS A 47 4.26 6.24 9.95
CA CYS A 47 4.49 7.63 10.36
C CYS A 47 3.35 8.58 9.95
N HIS A 48 2.59 8.27 8.90
CA HIS A 48 1.56 9.16 8.33
C HIS A 48 0.12 8.70 8.55
N ARG A 49 -0.11 7.58 9.25
CA ARG A 49 -1.46 7.10 9.57
C ARG A 49 -1.49 6.06 10.68
N VAL A 50 -2.63 6.00 11.35
CA VAL A 50 -3.06 4.91 12.22
C VAL A 50 -4.46 4.52 11.77
N GLU A 51 -4.61 3.30 11.26
CA GLU A 51 -5.89 2.81 10.75
C GLU A 51 -6.25 1.47 11.37
N ILE A 52 -7.53 1.34 11.75
CA ILE A 52 -8.10 0.10 12.27
C ILE A 52 -9.16 -0.37 11.27
N PHE A 53 -8.91 -1.51 10.64
CA PHE A 53 -9.87 -2.21 9.80
C PHE A 53 -10.51 -3.33 10.60
N PHE A 54 -11.83 -3.39 10.61
CA PHE A 54 -12.54 -4.47 11.30
C PHE A 54 -13.79 -4.92 10.57
N VAL A 55 -14.24 -6.14 10.90
CA VAL A 55 -15.49 -6.70 10.41
C VAL A 55 -16.49 -6.77 11.55
N SER A 56 -17.70 -6.26 11.30
CA SER A 56 -18.82 -6.33 12.24
C SER A 56 -20.12 -6.53 11.49
N SER A 57 -21.11 -7.15 12.14
CA SER A 57 -22.47 -7.23 11.63
C SER A 57 -23.12 -5.84 11.59
N GLU A 58 -24.15 -5.66 10.77
CA GLU A 58 -24.82 -4.36 10.65
C GLU A 58 -25.46 -3.92 11.98
N ALA A 59 -26.08 -4.85 12.71
CA ALA A 59 -26.64 -4.61 14.02
C ALA A 59 -25.60 -4.19 15.07
N ASN A 60 -24.38 -4.73 14.98
CA ASN A 60 -23.31 -4.45 15.95
C ASN A 60 -22.43 -3.26 15.55
N ASN A 61 -22.59 -2.69 14.35
CA ASN A 61 -21.64 -1.75 13.78
C ASN A 61 -21.38 -0.50 14.64
N ALA A 62 -22.45 0.08 15.18
CA ALA A 62 -22.37 1.28 16.01
C ALA A 62 -21.64 0.99 17.33
N GLU A 63 -21.96 -0.12 17.98
CA GLU A 63 -21.33 -0.52 19.24
C GLU A 63 -19.87 -0.96 19.01
N ALA A 64 -19.59 -1.72 17.95
CA ALA A 64 -18.25 -2.10 17.53
C ALA A 64 -17.35 -0.87 17.33
N THR A 65 -17.86 0.14 16.63
CA THR A 65 -17.15 1.41 16.42
C THR A 65 -16.85 2.09 17.74
N LYS A 66 -17.86 2.24 18.61
CA LYS A 66 -17.72 2.88 19.92
C LYS A 66 -16.71 2.16 20.82
N GLN A 67 -16.73 0.83 20.84
CA GLN A 67 -15.77 0.03 21.62
C GLN A 67 -14.33 0.17 21.07
N ALA A 68 -14.16 0.18 19.74
CA ALA A 68 -12.88 0.43 19.11
C ALA A 68 -12.30 1.80 19.50
N LEU A 69 -13.12 2.86 19.47
CA LEU A 69 -12.68 4.20 19.86
C LEU A 69 -12.35 4.32 21.35
N LYS A 70 -13.16 3.70 22.20
CA LYS A 70 -12.93 3.69 23.64
C LYS A 70 -11.64 2.96 23.99
N LEU A 71 -11.38 1.81 23.36
CA LEU A 71 -10.14 1.08 23.57
C LEU A 71 -8.95 1.86 23.03
N TRP A 72 -9.08 2.47 21.86
CA TRP A 72 -8.05 3.32 21.28
C TRP A 72 -7.66 4.44 22.24
N SER A 73 -8.65 5.18 22.75
CA SER A 73 -8.47 6.23 23.77
C SER A 73 -7.76 5.71 25.02
N THR A 74 -8.18 4.55 25.52
CA THR A 74 -7.58 3.94 26.73
C THR A 74 -6.12 3.56 26.52
N LYS A 75 -5.75 3.07 25.33
CA LYS A 75 -4.42 2.55 25.03
C LYS A 75 -3.42 3.63 24.69
N THR A 76 -3.87 4.73 24.09
CA THR A 76 -3.01 5.88 23.76
C THR A 76 -2.99 6.94 24.85
N GLY A 77 -3.99 6.95 25.75
CA GLY A 77 -4.18 8.01 26.73
C GLY A 77 -4.74 9.31 26.14
N VAL A 78 -5.07 9.32 24.84
CA VAL A 78 -5.71 10.45 24.16
C VAL A 78 -7.21 10.44 24.47
N SER A 79 -7.81 11.60 24.75
CA SER A 79 -9.23 11.67 25.09
C SER A 79 -10.11 11.24 23.90
N LEU A 80 -11.26 10.64 24.21
CA LEU A 80 -12.19 10.14 23.20
C LEU A 80 -12.68 11.25 22.25
N ASP A 81 -13.01 12.44 22.76
CA ASP A 81 -13.44 13.60 21.96
C ASP A 81 -12.36 14.04 20.95
N ILE A 82 -11.08 13.98 21.32
CA ILE A 82 -9.99 14.30 20.40
C ILE A 82 -9.89 13.24 19.31
N ILE A 83 -9.97 11.95 19.65
CA ILE A 83 -9.94 10.86 18.67
C ILE A 83 -11.11 11.00 17.69
N GLU A 84 -12.34 11.18 18.19
CA GLU A 84 -13.55 11.30 17.38
C GLU A 84 -13.50 12.47 16.40
N ARG A 85 -12.89 13.60 16.78
CA ARG A 85 -12.69 14.75 15.88
C ARG A 85 -11.57 14.54 14.85
N THR A 86 -10.64 13.63 15.13
CA THR A 86 -9.45 13.41 14.32
C THR A 86 -9.63 12.31 13.28
N ILE A 87 -10.46 11.31 13.57
CA ILE A 87 -10.62 10.16 12.68
C ILE A 87 -11.68 10.38 11.62
N GLN A 88 -11.50 9.71 10.48
CA GLN A 88 -12.55 9.45 9.51
C GLN A 88 -13.04 8.01 9.66
N VAL A 89 -14.34 7.80 9.47
CA VAL A 89 -14.97 6.48 9.53
C VAL A 89 -15.50 6.12 8.15
N PHE A 90 -14.95 5.07 7.55
CA PHE A 90 -15.40 4.53 6.27
C PHE A 90 -16.13 3.22 6.48
N LYS A 91 -17.25 2.99 5.77
CA LYS A 91 -18.07 1.78 5.93
C LYS A 91 -18.31 1.05 4.61
N GLY A 92 -18.31 -0.28 4.67
CA GLY A 92 -18.62 -1.13 3.53
C GLY A 92 -17.76 -0.81 2.31
N LYS A 93 -18.40 -0.38 1.21
CA LYS A 93 -17.74 -0.01 -0.04
C LYS A 93 -16.73 1.11 0.13
N GLU A 94 -16.99 2.09 0.99
CA GLU A 94 -16.09 3.23 1.22
C GLU A 94 -14.80 2.76 1.89
N ALA A 95 -14.89 1.83 2.84
CA ALA A 95 -13.72 1.25 3.50
C ALA A 95 -12.87 0.43 2.52
N LEU A 96 -13.51 -0.30 1.60
CA LEU A 96 -12.81 -1.02 0.53
C LEU A 96 -12.16 -0.07 -0.46
N LEU A 97 -12.87 0.99 -0.89
CA LEU A 97 -12.32 2.00 -1.77
C LEU A 97 -11.11 2.68 -1.13
N HIS A 98 -11.21 3.08 0.14
CA HIS A 98 -10.09 3.63 0.91
C HIS A 98 -8.89 2.68 0.93
N LEU A 99 -9.10 1.41 1.26
CA LEU A 99 -8.04 0.40 1.26
C LEU A 99 -7.37 0.23 -0.12
N PHE A 100 -8.14 0.25 -1.21
CA PHE A 100 -7.59 0.09 -2.56
C PHE A 100 -6.84 1.35 -3.02
N CYS A 101 -7.35 2.55 -2.71
CA CYS A 101 -6.65 3.81 -2.91
C CYS A 101 -5.34 3.85 -2.11
N LEU A 102 -5.37 3.35 -0.88
CA LEU A 102 -4.20 3.26 -0.01
C LEU A 102 -3.13 2.32 -0.58
N ALA A 103 -3.50 1.09 -0.95
CA ALA A 103 -2.57 0.17 -1.60
C ALA A 103 -2.06 0.68 -2.96
N GLY A 104 -2.89 1.45 -3.69
CA GLY A 104 -2.52 2.15 -4.92
C GLY A 104 -1.62 3.38 -4.71
N GLY A 105 -1.38 3.81 -3.47
CA GLY A 105 -0.55 4.98 -3.16
C GLY A 105 -1.24 6.33 -3.38
N LEU A 106 -2.55 6.36 -3.59
CA LEU A 106 -3.33 7.60 -3.76
C LEU A 106 -3.63 8.30 -2.43
N GLU A 107 -3.53 7.55 -1.33
CA GLU A 107 -3.73 8.07 0.02
C GLU A 107 -2.40 8.46 0.69
N SER A 108 -1.25 8.41 0.01
CA SER A 108 0.04 8.80 0.58
C SER A 108 0.30 10.30 0.48
N VAL A 109 1.14 10.84 1.38
CA VAL A 109 1.63 12.24 1.29
C VAL A 109 2.31 12.46 -0.06
N ILE A 110 3.09 11.46 -0.49
CA ILE A 110 3.69 11.38 -1.82
C ILE A 110 2.85 10.40 -2.63
N LEU A 111 2.14 10.91 -3.65
CA LEU A 111 1.34 10.08 -4.55
C LEU A 111 2.20 8.97 -5.18
N GLY A 112 1.74 7.73 -5.07
CA GLY A 112 2.40 6.57 -5.68
C GLY A 112 3.67 6.10 -4.99
N GLU A 113 3.97 6.54 -3.76
CA GLU A 113 5.10 6.03 -2.98
C GLU A 113 5.05 4.50 -2.84
N ASP A 114 6.19 3.81 -3.02
CA ASP A 114 6.24 2.34 -2.97
C ASP A 114 6.14 1.77 -1.54
N GLN A 115 6.50 2.54 -0.52
CA GLN A 115 6.53 2.08 0.87
C GLN A 115 5.16 1.67 1.39
N ILE A 116 4.09 2.40 1.04
CA ILE A 116 2.75 2.13 1.58
C ILE A 116 2.21 0.78 1.15
N LEU A 117 2.49 0.33 -0.08
CA LEU A 117 2.09 -1.00 -0.54
C LEU A 117 2.78 -2.09 0.29
N GLY A 118 4.07 -1.91 0.57
CA GLY A 118 4.84 -2.78 1.45
C GLY A 118 4.28 -2.82 2.87
N GLN A 119 3.91 -1.66 3.43
CA GLN A 119 3.32 -1.54 4.75
C GLN A 119 1.94 -2.20 4.84
N VAL A 120 1.06 -1.98 3.85
CA VAL A 120 -0.24 -2.67 3.75
C VAL A 120 -0.06 -4.18 3.67
N HIS A 121 0.88 -4.64 2.84
CA HIS A 121 1.20 -6.06 2.72
C HIS A 121 1.74 -6.66 4.04
N SER A 122 2.63 -5.94 4.73
CA SER A 122 3.18 -6.37 6.01
C SER A 122 2.10 -6.44 7.09
N ALA A 123 1.25 -5.42 7.21
CA ALA A 123 0.15 -5.38 8.17
C ALA A 123 -0.81 -6.56 7.97
N TRP A 124 -1.13 -6.88 6.70
CA TRP A 124 -1.93 -8.04 6.34
C TRP A 124 -1.29 -9.37 6.77
N LEU A 125 -0.01 -9.58 6.46
CA LEU A 125 0.69 -10.81 6.83
C LEU A 125 0.80 -10.97 8.35
N THR A 126 1.08 -9.89 9.08
CA THR A 126 1.12 -9.90 10.54
C THR A 126 -0.24 -10.28 11.11
N ALA A 127 -1.32 -9.62 10.69
CA ALA A 127 -2.66 -9.90 11.20
C ALA A 127 -3.12 -11.34 10.87
N LYS A 128 -2.69 -11.88 9.72
CA LYS A 128 -2.91 -13.28 9.35
C LYS A 128 -2.16 -14.25 10.26
N ALA A 129 -0.89 -13.99 10.55
CA ALA A 129 -0.07 -14.81 11.42
C ALA A 129 -0.60 -14.84 12.87
N GLU A 130 -1.04 -13.68 13.36
CA GLU A 130 -1.63 -13.49 14.69
C GLU A 130 -3.08 -13.94 14.79
N LYS A 131 -3.69 -14.41 13.69
CA LYS A 131 -5.08 -14.88 13.62
C LYS A 131 -6.09 -13.83 14.10
N THR A 132 -5.82 -12.56 13.84
CA THR A 132 -6.76 -11.46 14.13
C THR A 132 -7.70 -11.16 12.96
N ILE A 133 -7.42 -11.72 11.78
CA ILE A 133 -8.28 -11.63 10.60
C ILE A 133 -8.88 -12.98 10.22
N GLY A 134 -10.01 -12.92 9.52
CA GLY A 134 -10.70 -14.06 8.94
C GLY A 134 -10.76 -13.96 7.42
N ALA A 135 -11.73 -14.65 6.82
CA ALA A 135 -11.83 -14.75 5.37
C ALA A 135 -12.15 -13.41 4.68
N VAL A 136 -12.80 -12.47 5.37
CA VAL A 136 -13.26 -11.22 4.76
C VAL A 136 -12.09 -10.25 4.57
N LEU A 137 -11.35 -9.94 5.65
CA LEU A 137 -10.18 -9.07 5.58
C LEU A 137 -9.03 -9.74 4.83
N ASP A 138 -8.85 -11.07 4.94
CA ASP A 138 -7.81 -11.77 4.17
C ASP A 138 -8.00 -11.57 2.66
N LYS A 139 -9.23 -11.75 2.16
CA LYS A 139 -9.55 -11.52 0.74
C LYS A 139 -9.44 -10.06 0.35
N ALA A 140 -9.95 -9.14 1.16
CA ALA A 140 -9.93 -7.71 0.86
C ALA A 140 -8.49 -7.17 0.78
N PHE A 141 -7.63 -7.48 1.74
CA PHE A 141 -6.24 -7.04 1.75
C PHE A 141 -5.41 -7.71 0.66
N SER A 142 -5.61 -9.01 0.41
CA SER A 142 -4.95 -9.69 -0.71
C SER A 142 -5.29 -9.03 -2.05
N LYS A 143 -6.58 -8.73 -2.28
CA LYS A 143 -7.03 -8.04 -3.50
C LYS A 143 -6.49 -6.62 -3.60
N ALA A 144 -6.45 -5.88 -2.48
CA ALA A 144 -5.90 -4.52 -2.44
C ALA A 144 -4.41 -4.51 -2.77
N VAL A 145 -3.59 -5.41 -2.21
CA VAL A 145 -2.17 -5.54 -2.53
C VAL A 145 -1.96 -5.86 -4.01
N ASN A 146 -2.72 -6.82 -4.55
CA ASN A 146 -2.63 -7.15 -5.98
C ASN A 146 -3.02 -5.97 -6.88
N THR A 147 -4.05 -5.21 -6.48
CA THR A 147 -4.47 -3.99 -7.19
C THR A 147 -3.38 -2.92 -7.12
N GLY A 148 -2.74 -2.73 -5.96
CA GLY A 148 -1.63 -1.80 -5.79
C GLY A 148 -0.40 -2.15 -6.65
N ARG A 149 -0.10 -3.44 -6.82
CA ARG A 149 0.92 -3.92 -7.78
C ARG A 149 0.51 -3.63 -9.22
N LYS A 150 -0.75 -3.90 -9.57
CA LYS A 150 -1.29 -3.64 -10.91
C LYS A 150 -1.24 -2.16 -11.28
N VAL A 151 -1.62 -1.27 -10.36
CA VAL A 151 -1.51 0.19 -10.54
C VAL A 151 -0.08 0.60 -10.88
N ARG A 152 0.92 0.11 -10.14
CA ARG A 152 2.34 0.42 -10.39
C ARG A 152 2.88 -0.16 -11.70
N ASN A 153 2.35 -1.30 -12.14
CA ASN A 153 2.77 -1.92 -13.40
C ASN A 153 2.11 -1.28 -14.63
N GLU A 154 0.88 -0.76 -14.50
CA GLU A 154 0.10 -0.21 -15.61
C GLU A 154 0.16 1.33 -15.69
N THR A 155 0.74 2.00 -14.68
CA THR A 155 0.86 3.46 -14.61
C THR A 155 2.27 3.87 -14.22
N ARG A 156 2.59 5.15 -14.42
CA ARG A 156 3.89 5.72 -13.99
C ARG A 156 3.80 6.46 -12.66
N ILE A 157 2.85 6.08 -11.79
CA ILE A 157 2.57 6.83 -10.55
C ILE A 157 3.73 6.78 -9.55
N ASN A 158 4.56 5.75 -9.60
CA ASN A 158 5.75 5.60 -8.75
C ASN A 158 7.05 6.03 -9.47
N GLU A 159 6.98 6.49 -10.71
CA GLU A 159 8.16 6.95 -11.44
C GLU A 159 8.56 8.39 -11.07
N GLY A 160 9.86 8.65 -11.14
CA GLY A 160 10.46 9.96 -10.94
C GLY A 160 10.60 10.36 -9.46
N ALA A 161 11.73 10.96 -9.12
CA ALA A 161 12.01 11.49 -7.80
C ALA A 161 11.06 12.60 -7.34
N VAL A 162 10.79 12.59 -6.04
CA VAL A 162 9.83 13.46 -5.33
C VAL A 162 10.47 14.22 -4.16
N SER A 163 11.70 13.86 -3.80
CA SER A 163 12.53 14.59 -2.85
C SER A 163 13.73 15.18 -3.57
N ILE A 164 14.31 16.25 -3.02
CA ILE A 164 15.53 16.86 -3.57
C ILE A 164 16.68 15.83 -3.64
N SER A 165 16.82 14.97 -2.63
CA SER A 165 17.85 13.93 -2.60
C SER A 165 17.66 12.85 -3.66
N SER A 166 16.44 12.35 -3.84
CA SER A 166 16.15 11.38 -4.90
C SER A 166 16.26 12.03 -6.28
N ALA A 167 15.91 13.32 -6.39
CA ALA A 167 16.00 14.09 -7.63
C ALA A 167 17.45 14.30 -8.05
N ALA A 168 18.37 14.49 -7.09
CA ALA A 168 19.80 14.54 -7.36
C ALA A 168 20.29 13.21 -7.97
N VAL A 169 19.87 12.08 -7.42
CA VAL A 169 20.23 10.75 -7.95
C VAL A 169 19.61 10.49 -9.33
N ASP A 170 18.37 10.91 -9.55
CA ASP A 170 17.71 10.82 -10.85
C ASP A 170 18.38 11.70 -11.90
N LEU A 171 18.76 12.93 -11.55
CA LEU A 171 19.51 13.82 -12.42
C LEU A 171 20.87 13.20 -12.80
N ALA A 172 21.57 12.61 -11.84
CA ALA A 172 22.80 11.87 -12.12
C ALA A 172 22.56 10.70 -13.08
N THR A 173 21.44 9.98 -12.93
CA THR A 173 21.06 8.88 -13.84
C THR A 173 20.77 9.40 -15.26
N GLN A 174 20.12 10.56 -15.39
CA GLN A 174 19.82 11.17 -16.70
C GLN A 174 21.09 11.63 -17.43
N GLU A 175 22.03 12.24 -16.70
CA GLU A 175 23.26 12.80 -17.26
C GLU A 175 24.33 11.73 -17.54
N LEU A 176 24.43 10.69 -16.69
CA LEU A 176 25.50 9.69 -16.76
C LEU A 176 25.06 8.32 -17.26
N GLY A 177 23.74 8.09 -17.38
CA GLY A 177 23.14 6.81 -17.76
C GLY A 177 23.17 5.79 -16.62
N ASN A 178 23.66 4.58 -16.91
CA ASN A 178 23.70 3.49 -15.95
C ASN A 178 24.70 3.77 -14.80
N LEU A 179 24.18 4.00 -13.59
CA LEU A 179 24.99 4.32 -12.42
C LEU A 179 25.75 3.12 -11.82
N SER A 180 25.40 1.88 -12.17
CA SER A 180 26.12 0.69 -11.68
C SER A 180 27.59 0.60 -12.11
N LEU A 181 27.98 1.44 -13.09
CA LEU A 181 29.36 1.59 -13.56
C LEU A 181 30.01 2.90 -13.07
N ARG A 182 29.36 3.63 -12.16
CA ARG A 182 29.76 4.97 -11.72
C ARG A 182 30.11 4.99 -10.24
N LYS A 183 31.07 5.83 -9.87
CA LYS A 183 31.48 6.08 -8.48
C LYS A 183 30.98 7.45 -8.03
N ALA A 184 30.42 7.49 -6.83
CA ALA A 184 29.79 8.68 -6.27
C ALA A 184 30.53 9.16 -5.02
N LEU A 185 30.63 10.49 -4.84
CA LEU A 185 31.00 11.10 -3.56
C LEU A 185 29.79 11.84 -2.97
N ILE A 186 29.40 11.49 -1.75
CA ILE A 186 28.43 12.23 -0.94
C ILE A 186 29.22 13.15 0.00
N ILE A 187 28.93 14.45 -0.04
CA ILE A 187 29.48 15.44 0.90
C ILE A 187 28.36 15.90 1.82
N GLY A 188 28.45 15.54 3.09
CA GLY A 188 27.42 15.80 4.11
C GLY A 188 26.64 14.53 4.45
N ALA A 189 26.58 14.22 5.75
CA ALA A 189 25.85 13.07 6.30
C ALA A 189 24.61 13.51 7.09
N GLY A 190 23.96 14.60 6.66
CA GLY A 190 22.64 15.02 7.16
C GLY A 190 21.52 14.17 6.55
N GLU A 191 20.27 14.56 6.78
CA GLU A 191 19.09 13.87 6.25
C GLU A 191 19.13 13.76 4.72
N ALA A 192 19.36 14.87 4.03
CA ALA A 192 19.38 14.91 2.56
C ALA A 192 20.52 14.07 1.96
N GLY A 193 21.73 14.13 2.55
CA GLY A 193 22.87 13.34 2.11
C GLY A 193 22.71 11.84 2.39
N SER A 194 22.12 11.50 3.55
CA SER A 194 21.83 10.10 3.91
C SER A 194 20.81 9.48 2.95
N LEU A 195 19.73 10.20 2.64
CA LEU A 195 18.71 9.74 1.70
C LEU A 195 19.27 9.58 0.28
N ALA A 196 20.15 10.48 -0.16
CA ALA A 196 20.83 10.35 -1.45
C ALA A 196 21.73 9.11 -1.47
N ALA A 197 22.51 8.87 -0.42
CA ALA A 197 23.38 7.70 -0.30
C ALA A 197 22.59 6.38 -0.30
N GLU A 198 21.47 6.32 0.42
CA GLU A 198 20.57 5.16 0.43
C GLU A 198 19.96 4.91 -0.95
N THR A 199 19.50 5.97 -1.63
CA THR A 199 18.97 5.87 -3.00
C THR A 199 20.02 5.37 -3.99
N LEU A 200 21.29 5.80 -3.83
CA LEU A 200 22.41 5.31 -4.66
C LEU A 200 22.71 3.82 -4.42
N LYS A 201 22.59 3.36 -3.17
CA LYS A 201 22.72 1.94 -2.82
C LYS A 201 21.64 1.12 -3.53
N ASP A 202 20.40 1.59 -3.50
CA ASP A 202 19.26 0.92 -4.16
C ASP A 202 19.43 0.87 -5.69
N LYS A 203 20.10 1.86 -6.28
CA LYS A 203 20.49 1.87 -7.71
C LYS A 203 21.78 1.10 -8.02
N ALA A 204 22.34 0.40 -7.04
CA ALA A 204 23.54 -0.44 -7.17
C ALA A 204 24.74 0.29 -7.80
N VAL A 205 25.01 1.53 -7.37
CA VAL A 205 26.22 2.29 -7.78
C VAL A 205 27.49 1.49 -7.52
N SER A 206 28.51 1.62 -8.39
CA SER A 206 29.74 0.82 -8.28
C SER A 206 30.55 1.10 -7.00
N GLY A 207 30.43 2.31 -6.45
CA GLY A 207 31.12 2.71 -5.24
C GLY A 207 30.59 4.02 -4.70
N ILE A 208 30.33 4.06 -3.39
CA ILE A 208 29.88 5.25 -2.68
C ILE A 208 30.99 5.67 -1.72
N MET A 209 31.45 6.90 -1.83
CA MET A 209 32.33 7.55 -0.86
C MET A 209 31.51 8.57 -0.06
N VAL A 210 31.76 8.68 1.25
CA VAL A 210 31.05 9.62 2.12
C VAL A 210 32.04 10.48 2.87
N ALA A 211 31.95 11.79 2.68
CA ALA A 211 32.74 12.77 3.41
C ALA A 211 31.84 13.70 4.22
N ASN A 212 32.23 13.98 5.46
CA ASN A 212 31.50 14.85 6.36
C ASN A 212 32.48 15.47 7.35
N ARG A 213 32.18 16.69 7.82
CA ARG A 213 33.05 17.43 8.75
C ARG A 213 33.32 16.63 10.04
N THR A 214 32.31 15.92 10.53
CA THR A 214 32.45 14.94 11.62
C THR A 214 32.64 13.57 11.00
N TYR A 215 33.85 13.01 11.12
CA TYR A 215 34.26 11.78 10.44
C TYR A 215 33.45 10.55 10.91
N GLU A 216 33.04 10.49 12.18
CA GLU A 216 32.20 9.41 12.71
C GLU A 216 30.86 9.31 11.96
N LYS A 217 30.29 10.44 11.53
CA LYS A 217 29.06 10.43 10.71
C LYS A 217 29.30 9.85 9.31
N SER A 218 30.47 10.09 8.73
CA SER A 218 30.86 9.43 7.48
C SER A 218 30.96 7.93 7.64
N LEU A 219 31.57 7.44 8.73
CA LEU A 219 31.69 6.01 9.01
C LEU A 219 30.32 5.34 9.14
N MET A 220 29.42 5.90 9.96
CA MET A 220 28.08 5.34 10.15
C MET A 220 27.28 5.28 8.84
N LEU A 221 27.29 6.35 8.05
CA LEU A 221 26.56 6.37 6.78
C LEU A 221 27.20 5.44 5.75
N ALA A 222 28.53 5.45 5.63
CA ALA A 222 29.26 4.56 4.74
C ALA A 222 28.97 3.09 5.05
N GLU A 223 28.97 2.69 6.32
CA GLU A 223 28.60 1.33 6.74
C GLU A 223 27.18 0.96 6.29
N LYS A 224 26.20 1.85 6.53
CA LYS A 224 24.80 1.65 6.13
C LYS A 224 24.65 1.40 4.63
N VAL A 225 25.44 2.08 3.81
CA VAL A 225 25.35 1.99 2.34
C VAL A 225 26.42 1.10 1.70
N SER A 226 27.21 0.38 2.50
CA SER A 226 28.33 -0.43 2.02
C SER A 226 29.34 0.37 1.19
N GLY A 227 29.53 1.64 1.57
CA GLY A 227 30.48 2.59 0.98
C GLY A 227 31.75 2.75 1.81
N HIS A 228 32.53 3.77 1.47
CA HIS A 228 33.80 4.11 2.13
C HIS A 228 33.76 5.52 2.72
N ALA A 229 34.15 5.67 3.98
CA ALA A 229 34.31 6.98 4.59
C ALA A 229 35.59 7.65 4.11
N VAL A 230 35.51 8.93 3.76
CA VAL A 230 36.65 9.77 3.37
C VAL A 230 36.75 10.91 4.37
N GLN A 231 37.97 11.22 4.82
CA GLN A 231 38.20 12.40 5.64
C GLN A 231 37.89 13.67 4.85
N PHE A 232 37.26 14.64 5.49
CA PHE A 232 36.78 15.86 4.84
C PHE A 232 37.90 16.62 4.12
N ASP A 233 39.08 16.71 4.72
CA ASP A 233 40.24 17.40 4.14
C ASP A 233 40.84 16.67 2.92
N ASN A 234 40.49 15.40 2.73
CA ASN A 234 40.93 14.57 1.61
C ASN A 234 39.92 14.55 0.44
N ILE A 235 38.86 15.38 0.47
CA ILE A 235 37.87 15.40 -0.62
C ILE A 235 38.55 15.69 -1.98
N MET A 236 39.43 16.69 -2.04
CA MET A 236 40.08 17.08 -3.29
C MET A 236 40.99 15.99 -3.86
N SER A 237 41.54 15.10 -3.04
CA SER A 237 42.41 14.01 -3.51
C SER A 237 41.63 12.80 -4.03
N VAL A 238 40.36 12.62 -3.64
CA VAL A 238 39.50 11.52 -4.13
C VAL A 238 38.58 11.91 -5.29
N LEU A 239 38.39 13.21 -5.56
CA LEU A 239 37.68 13.70 -6.74
C LEU A 239 38.13 13.06 -8.08
N PRO A 240 39.42 12.72 -8.29
CA PRO A 240 39.89 12.01 -9.48
C PRO A 240 39.35 10.57 -9.64
N ASP A 241 38.82 9.97 -8.57
CA ASP A 241 38.32 8.59 -8.59
C ASP A 241 36.81 8.47 -8.69
N VAL A 242 36.07 9.60 -8.68
CA VAL A 242 34.60 9.61 -8.75
C VAL A 242 34.08 10.21 -10.06
N ASP A 243 32.90 9.77 -10.50
CA ASP A 243 32.21 10.30 -11.70
C ASP A 243 31.28 11.46 -11.34
N PHE A 244 30.72 11.47 -10.12
CA PHE A 244 29.86 12.54 -9.66
C PHE A 244 29.88 12.78 -8.15
N VAL A 245 29.46 13.98 -7.77
CA VAL A 245 29.40 14.45 -6.38
C VAL A 245 27.98 14.93 -6.07
N ILE A 246 27.46 14.57 -4.90
CA ILE A 246 26.25 15.18 -4.32
C ILE A 246 26.66 15.87 -3.02
N ALA A 247 26.55 17.19 -2.95
CA ALA A 247 26.80 17.95 -1.74
C ALA A 247 25.49 18.36 -1.06
N ALA A 248 25.34 17.99 0.20
CA ALA A 248 24.20 18.26 1.06
C ALA A 248 24.70 18.73 2.43
N VAL A 249 25.30 19.91 2.47
CA VAL A 249 25.87 20.51 3.69
C VAL A 249 25.17 21.81 4.06
N SER A 250 25.37 22.23 5.31
CA SER A 250 24.93 23.55 5.80
C SER A 250 26.18 24.37 6.08
N VAL A 251 26.56 25.25 5.16
CA VAL A 251 27.74 26.11 5.26
C VAL A 251 27.36 27.58 5.01
N PRO A 252 27.96 28.53 5.74
CA PRO A 252 27.61 29.95 5.60
C PRO A 252 28.16 30.59 4.31
N GLN A 253 29.21 29.99 3.74
CA GLN A 253 29.89 30.43 2.52
C GLN A 253 30.35 29.18 1.75
N PRO A 254 30.56 29.28 0.43
CA PRO A 254 31.15 28.19 -0.35
C PRO A 254 32.48 27.72 0.27
N ILE A 255 32.57 26.42 0.50
CA ILE A 255 33.76 25.76 1.06
C ILE A 255 34.69 25.21 -0.03
N PHE A 256 34.16 25.08 -1.24
CA PHE A 256 34.89 24.67 -2.43
C PHE A 256 34.97 25.86 -3.39
N THR A 257 36.18 26.31 -3.66
CA THR A 257 36.41 27.55 -4.44
C THR A 257 36.84 27.26 -5.87
N GLU A 258 36.67 28.25 -6.74
CA GLU A 258 37.14 28.18 -8.14
C GLU A 258 38.64 27.85 -8.22
N GLU A 259 39.48 28.46 -7.38
CA GLU A 259 40.94 28.26 -7.42
C GLU A 259 41.32 26.80 -7.12
N GLN A 260 40.64 26.15 -6.17
CA GLN A 260 40.85 24.73 -5.88
C GLN A 260 40.53 23.84 -7.08
N PHE A 261 39.47 24.19 -7.82
CA PHE A 261 39.01 23.42 -8.97
C PHE A 261 39.80 23.70 -10.25
N VAL A 262 40.36 24.90 -10.42
CA VAL A 262 41.34 25.20 -11.47
C VAL A 262 42.59 24.33 -11.29
N LEU A 263 43.16 24.28 -10.08
CA LEU A 263 44.31 23.42 -9.77
C LEU A 263 44.00 21.93 -9.99
N PHE A 264 42.78 21.50 -9.66
CA PHE A 264 42.31 20.14 -9.94
C PHE A 264 42.26 19.86 -11.46
N ALA A 265 41.67 20.77 -12.25
CA ALA A 265 41.57 20.62 -13.70
C ALA A 265 42.95 20.56 -14.37
N ASP A 266 43.89 21.40 -13.93
CA ASP A 266 45.27 21.41 -14.42
C ASP A 266 46.00 20.09 -14.15
N LYS A 267 45.76 19.49 -12.98
CA LYS A 267 46.47 18.27 -12.53
C LYS A 267 45.93 16.98 -13.13
N PHE A 268 44.60 16.87 -13.32
CA PHE A 268 43.94 15.63 -13.73
C PHE A 268 43.44 15.64 -15.19
N GLY A 269 43.66 16.77 -15.89
CA GLY A 269 43.43 16.92 -17.33
C GLY A 269 42.00 17.29 -17.69
N GLN A 270 41.85 18.13 -18.73
CA GLN A 270 40.57 18.62 -19.27
C GLN A 270 39.64 17.52 -19.81
N SER A 271 40.09 16.26 -19.89
CA SER A 271 39.31 15.14 -20.41
C SER A 271 38.36 14.51 -19.38
N LYS A 272 38.56 14.76 -18.08
CA LYS A 272 37.68 14.18 -17.06
C LYS A 272 36.38 14.98 -16.96
N LYS A 273 35.25 14.29 -17.16
CA LYS A 273 33.92 14.84 -16.92
C LYS A 273 33.48 14.54 -15.49
N LEU A 274 33.15 15.57 -14.73
CA LEU A 274 32.67 15.48 -13.35
C LEU A 274 31.30 16.16 -13.25
N LEU A 275 30.29 15.40 -12.83
CA LEU A 275 28.97 15.95 -12.50
C LEU A 275 28.92 16.30 -11.02
N MET A 276 28.53 17.53 -10.68
CA MET A 276 28.42 18.01 -9.32
C MET A 276 26.99 18.48 -9.09
N ILE A 277 26.35 17.98 -8.04
CA ILE A 277 24.97 18.31 -7.69
C ILE A 277 24.99 18.90 -6.30
N ASP A 278 24.81 20.22 -6.21
CA ASP A 278 24.78 20.95 -4.95
C ASP A 278 23.33 21.15 -4.49
N VAL A 279 22.96 20.41 -3.45
CA VAL A 279 21.66 20.53 -2.77
C VAL A 279 21.78 21.32 -1.46
N SER A 280 22.92 21.97 -1.23
CA SER A 280 23.20 22.79 -0.04
C SER A 280 22.53 24.16 -0.15
N GLN A 281 22.07 24.69 0.99
CA GLN A 281 21.55 26.05 1.07
C GLN A 281 22.00 26.70 2.39
N PRO A 282 22.91 27.71 2.36
CA PRO A 282 23.66 28.25 1.21
C PRO A 282 24.54 27.22 0.48
N ARG A 283 24.92 27.51 -0.77
CA ARG A 283 25.69 26.60 -1.65
C ARG A 283 27.08 26.27 -1.09
N ALA A 284 27.50 25.01 -1.29
CA ALA A 284 28.80 24.53 -0.88
C ALA A 284 29.89 24.83 -1.90
N PHE A 285 29.52 24.88 -3.19
CA PHE A 285 30.42 25.17 -4.29
C PHE A 285 30.26 26.61 -4.78
N ASP A 286 31.39 27.25 -5.14
CA ASP A 286 31.37 28.47 -5.93
C ASP A 286 30.70 28.18 -7.30
N GLU A 287 29.83 29.08 -7.75
CA GLU A 287 29.13 28.95 -9.02
C GLU A 287 30.06 28.94 -10.24
N LYS A 288 31.19 29.63 -10.13
CA LYS A 288 32.18 29.71 -11.21
C LYS A 288 32.82 28.36 -11.52
N ILE A 289 32.80 27.41 -10.57
CA ILE A 289 33.27 26.04 -10.80
C ILE A 289 32.52 25.38 -11.96
N GLY A 290 31.23 25.70 -12.14
CA GLY A 290 30.43 25.19 -13.25
C GLY A 290 30.81 25.74 -14.63
N LEU A 291 31.65 26.78 -14.71
CA LEU A 291 32.16 27.34 -15.96
C LEU A 291 33.45 26.64 -16.43
N LEU A 292 34.07 25.83 -15.56
CA LEU A 292 35.31 25.13 -15.87
C LEU A 292 35.03 23.95 -16.82
N GLN A 293 35.94 23.75 -17.78
CA GLN A 293 35.81 22.69 -18.77
C GLN A 293 35.82 21.31 -18.09
N GLY A 294 34.85 20.47 -18.45
CA GLY A 294 34.71 19.13 -17.88
C GLY A 294 33.90 19.06 -16.59
N ILE A 295 33.46 20.20 -16.04
CA ILE A 295 32.60 20.22 -14.85
C ILE A 295 31.17 20.62 -15.24
N THR A 296 30.21 19.82 -14.78
CA THR A 296 28.79 20.18 -14.84
C THR A 296 28.30 20.40 -13.42
N LEU A 297 28.00 21.66 -13.04
CA LEU A 297 27.42 21.98 -11.74
C LEU A 297 25.90 22.15 -11.87
N ARG A 298 25.16 21.40 -11.07
CA ARG A 298 23.69 21.44 -10.94
C ARG A 298 23.33 21.87 -9.53
N THR A 299 22.26 22.64 -9.42
CA THR A 299 21.85 23.29 -8.17
C THR A 299 20.53 22.74 -7.64
N ILE A 300 20.20 23.07 -6.40
CA ILE A 300 18.90 22.75 -5.81
C ILE A 300 17.72 23.29 -6.64
N ASP A 301 17.87 24.43 -7.31
CA ASP A 301 16.79 25.02 -8.11
C ASP A 301 16.55 24.24 -9.42
N ASP A 302 17.60 23.67 -10.02
CA ASP A 302 17.46 22.73 -11.14
C ASP A 302 16.64 21.50 -10.74
N LEU A 303 16.86 21.01 -9.51
CA LEU A 303 16.17 19.85 -8.95
C LEU A 303 14.72 20.15 -8.59
N LYS A 304 14.42 21.34 -8.04
CA LYS A 304 13.02 21.76 -7.76
C LYS A 304 12.17 21.70 -9.02
N ASN A 305 12.69 22.19 -10.15
CA ASN A 305 12.00 22.14 -11.44
C ASN A 305 11.77 20.69 -11.93
N LEU A 306 12.67 19.77 -11.60
CA LEU A 306 12.53 18.34 -11.91
C LEU A 306 11.46 17.68 -11.02
N VAL A 307 11.50 17.94 -9.71
CA VAL A 307 10.52 17.45 -8.74
C VAL A 307 9.11 17.94 -9.11
N GLU A 308 8.93 19.22 -9.40
CA GLU A 308 7.63 19.77 -9.80
C GLU A 308 7.08 19.12 -11.08
N ARG A 309 7.95 18.83 -12.06
CA ARG A 309 7.56 18.11 -13.28
C ARG A 309 7.11 16.69 -12.97
N ASN A 310 7.85 15.97 -12.12
CA ASN A 310 7.49 14.60 -11.72
C ASN A 310 6.17 14.57 -10.95
N MET A 311 5.94 15.52 -10.05
CA MET A 311 4.67 15.65 -9.32
C MET A 311 3.48 15.82 -10.26
N LYS A 312 3.60 16.69 -11.28
CA LYS A 312 2.54 16.89 -12.30
C LYS A 312 2.28 15.64 -13.14
N VAL A 313 3.32 14.85 -13.43
CA VAL A 313 3.15 13.56 -14.13
C VAL A 313 2.38 12.59 -13.24
N ARG A 314 2.76 12.48 -11.95
CA ARG A 314 2.08 11.62 -10.98
C ARG A 314 0.62 11.99 -10.78
N GLU A 315 0.28 13.28 -10.73
CA GLU A 315 -1.12 13.74 -10.68
C GLU A 315 -1.95 13.22 -11.86
N LYS A 316 -1.41 13.25 -13.07
CA LYS A 316 -2.09 12.69 -14.26
C LYS A 316 -2.21 11.17 -14.19
N GLU A 317 -1.19 10.49 -13.71
CA GLU A 317 -1.20 9.03 -13.54
C GLU A 317 -2.09 8.58 -12.37
N ALA A 318 -2.34 9.45 -11.38
CA ALA A 318 -3.26 9.21 -10.27
C ALA A 318 -4.71 9.03 -10.76
N GLU A 319 -5.14 9.80 -11.76
CA GLU A 319 -6.47 9.63 -12.38
C GLU A 319 -6.60 8.28 -13.08
N LYS A 320 -5.55 7.83 -13.80
CA LYS A 320 -5.52 6.49 -14.40
C LYS A 320 -5.56 5.39 -13.34
N SER A 321 -4.79 5.59 -12.26
CA SER A 321 -4.74 4.68 -11.11
C SER A 321 -6.11 4.53 -10.46
N LYS A 322 -6.84 5.64 -10.30
CA LYS A 322 -8.20 5.65 -9.77
C LYS A 322 -9.16 4.86 -10.66
N ALA A 323 -9.05 4.97 -11.98
CA ALA A 323 -9.85 4.17 -12.91
C ALA A 323 -9.56 2.65 -12.77
N ILE A 324 -8.29 2.26 -12.60
CA ILE A 324 -7.91 0.87 -12.33
C ILE A 324 -8.51 0.40 -11.01
N ILE A 325 -8.37 1.18 -9.94
CA ILE A 325 -8.91 0.87 -8.60
C ILE A 325 -10.41 0.68 -8.64
N LEU A 326 -11.16 1.59 -9.27
CA LEU A 326 -12.63 1.49 -9.34
C LEU A 326 -13.08 0.23 -10.07
N ARG A 327 -12.41 -0.12 -11.18
CA ARG A 327 -12.66 -1.37 -11.92
C ARG A 327 -12.37 -2.60 -11.07
N GLU A 328 -11.23 -2.64 -10.38
CA GLU A 328 -10.86 -3.77 -9.52
C GLU A 328 -11.77 -3.90 -8.29
N LEU A 329 -12.22 -2.79 -7.72
CA LEU A 329 -13.21 -2.76 -6.64
C LEU A 329 -14.54 -3.35 -7.11
N GLN A 330 -15.04 -2.94 -8.28
CA GLN A 330 -16.27 -3.50 -8.86
C GLN A 330 -16.17 -5.02 -9.06
N ASN A 331 -15.03 -5.49 -9.58
CA ASN A 331 -14.77 -6.92 -9.76
C ASN A 331 -14.75 -7.67 -8.42
N PHE A 332 -14.14 -7.06 -7.40
CA PHE A 332 -14.07 -7.64 -6.05
C PHE A 332 -15.44 -7.69 -5.36
N GLU A 333 -16.24 -6.63 -5.47
CA GLU A 333 -17.62 -6.61 -4.96
C GLU A 333 -18.42 -7.74 -5.60
N ALA A 334 -18.34 -7.90 -6.92
CA ALA A 334 -19.01 -8.97 -7.63
C ALA A 334 -18.56 -10.38 -7.21
N GLU A 335 -17.27 -10.56 -6.89
CA GLU A 335 -16.72 -11.81 -6.37
C GLU A 335 -17.24 -12.11 -4.96
N MET A 336 -17.21 -11.12 -4.07
CA MET A 336 -17.68 -11.27 -2.68
C MET A 336 -19.17 -11.58 -2.60
N SER A 337 -19.98 -10.90 -3.41
CA SER A 337 -21.40 -11.19 -3.56
C SER A 337 -21.67 -12.64 -3.92
N ARG A 338 -20.94 -13.20 -4.90
CA ARG A 338 -21.10 -14.62 -5.28
C ARG A 338 -20.75 -15.56 -4.12
N LEU A 339 -19.69 -15.26 -3.38
CA LEU A 339 -19.25 -16.07 -2.24
C LEU A 339 -20.30 -16.08 -1.11
N ILE A 340 -20.95 -14.95 -0.84
CA ILE A 340 -21.98 -14.84 0.20
C ILE A 340 -23.27 -15.60 -0.22
N ALA A 341 -23.63 -15.56 -1.50
CA ALA A 341 -24.82 -16.26 -2.00
C ALA A 341 -24.64 -17.78 -2.08
N GLN A 342 -23.40 -18.24 -2.33
CA GLN A 342 -23.12 -19.63 -2.68
C GLN A 342 -23.60 -20.66 -1.62
N PRO A 343 -23.42 -20.45 -0.29
CA PRO A 343 -23.95 -21.37 0.71
C PRO A 343 -25.48 -21.50 0.67
N VAL A 344 -26.19 -20.37 0.54
CA VAL A 344 -27.67 -20.36 0.46
C VAL A 344 -28.15 -21.11 -0.77
N ILE A 345 -27.54 -20.82 -1.93
CA ILE A 345 -27.85 -21.50 -3.18
C ILE A 345 -27.61 -23.01 -3.04
N THR A 346 -26.50 -23.40 -2.41
CA THR A 346 -26.14 -24.81 -2.21
C THR A 346 -27.17 -25.53 -1.33
N ASP A 347 -27.60 -24.93 -0.22
CA ASP A 347 -28.62 -25.51 0.65
C ASP A 347 -30.00 -25.61 -0.03
N ILE A 348 -30.39 -24.61 -0.82
CA ILE A 348 -31.64 -24.65 -1.59
C ILE A 348 -31.61 -25.79 -2.62
N CYS A 349 -30.51 -25.91 -3.37
CA CYS A 349 -30.35 -27.00 -4.35
C CYS A 349 -30.41 -28.36 -3.68
N ARG A 350 -29.76 -28.52 -2.51
CA ARG A 350 -29.83 -29.75 -1.72
C ARG A 350 -31.26 -30.09 -1.31
N LYS A 351 -32.02 -29.10 -0.81
CA LYS A 351 -33.42 -29.31 -0.41
C LYS A 351 -34.33 -29.69 -1.59
N PHE A 352 -34.11 -29.08 -2.75
CA PHE A 352 -34.82 -29.47 -3.97
C PHE A 352 -34.53 -30.91 -4.38
N GLU A 353 -33.27 -31.34 -4.28
CA GLU A 353 -32.88 -32.72 -4.58
C GLU A 353 -33.48 -33.72 -3.58
N GLU A 354 -33.50 -33.39 -2.28
CA GLU A 354 -34.15 -34.21 -1.24
C GLU A 354 -35.65 -34.40 -1.53
N ILE A 355 -36.35 -33.33 -1.92
CA ILE A 355 -37.77 -33.39 -2.30
C ILE A 355 -37.96 -34.23 -3.57
N ARG A 356 -37.16 -33.98 -4.61
CA ARG A 356 -37.23 -34.70 -5.89
C ARG A 356 -37.03 -36.20 -5.69
N ALA A 357 -35.99 -36.60 -4.96
CA ALA A 357 -35.68 -38.01 -4.70
C ALA A 357 -36.82 -38.71 -3.92
N LYS A 358 -37.43 -38.02 -2.95
CA LYS A 358 -38.56 -38.53 -2.18
C LYS A 358 -39.81 -38.74 -3.05
N GLU A 359 -40.16 -37.76 -3.87
CA GLU A 359 -41.34 -37.86 -4.75
C GLU A 359 -41.13 -38.86 -5.89
N LEU A 360 -39.92 -38.95 -6.45
CA LEU A 360 -39.58 -39.98 -7.43
C LEU A 360 -39.73 -41.39 -6.83
N SER A 361 -39.19 -41.62 -5.63
CA SER A 361 -39.31 -42.90 -4.93
C SER A 361 -40.77 -43.28 -4.64
N ARG A 362 -41.58 -42.30 -4.25
CA ARG A 362 -43.03 -42.48 -4.03
C ARG A 362 -43.77 -42.83 -5.32
N ALA A 363 -43.43 -42.17 -6.44
CA ALA A 363 -44.03 -42.44 -7.74
C ALA A 363 -43.70 -43.86 -8.22
N ILE A 364 -42.42 -44.26 -8.16
CA ILE A 364 -41.97 -45.61 -8.52
C ILE A 364 -42.70 -46.66 -7.69
N SER A 365 -42.78 -46.45 -6.36
CA SER A 365 -43.46 -47.38 -5.45
C SER A 365 -44.96 -47.52 -5.74
N LYS A 366 -45.67 -46.40 -5.99
CA LYS A 366 -47.11 -46.42 -6.31
C LYS A 366 -47.42 -47.07 -7.65
N MET A 367 -46.52 -46.95 -8.62
CA MET A 367 -46.67 -47.60 -9.93
C MET A 367 -46.31 -49.08 -9.91
N HIS A 368 -45.69 -49.57 -8.81
CA HIS A 368 -45.04 -50.88 -8.75
C HIS A 368 -44.06 -51.10 -9.94
N GLU A 369 -43.42 -50.01 -10.39
CA GLU A 369 -42.59 -50.05 -11.60
C GLU A 369 -41.20 -50.61 -11.27
N SER A 370 -40.74 -51.55 -12.10
CA SER A 370 -39.44 -52.23 -11.95
C SER A 370 -38.60 -52.19 -13.22
N ASP A 371 -39.15 -51.69 -14.34
CA ASP A 371 -38.41 -51.50 -15.57
C ASP A 371 -37.40 -50.33 -15.43
N ALA A 372 -36.12 -50.67 -15.49
CA ALA A 372 -35.02 -49.73 -15.37
C ALA A 372 -35.09 -48.58 -16.40
N LYS A 373 -35.57 -48.82 -17.63
CA LYS A 373 -35.69 -47.77 -18.65
C LYS A 373 -36.76 -46.74 -18.29
N LYS A 374 -37.90 -47.20 -17.79
CA LYS A 374 -38.99 -46.29 -17.37
C LYS A 374 -38.62 -45.50 -16.11
N ILE A 375 -37.97 -46.15 -15.16
CA ILE A 375 -37.41 -45.49 -13.97
C ILE A 375 -36.43 -44.39 -14.38
N GLN A 376 -35.55 -44.66 -15.36
CA GLN A 376 -34.60 -43.67 -15.86
C GLN A 376 -35.28 -42.49 -16.55
N ILE A 377 -36.36 -42.73 -17.31
CA ILE A 377 -37.16 -41.66 -17.93
C ILE A 377 -37.80 -40.77 -16.86
N LEU A 378 -38.37 -41.38 -15.80
CA LEU A 378 -38.95 -40.65 -14.67
C LEU A 378 -37.89 -39.86 -13.88
N ASP A 379 -36.71 -40.46 -13.64
CA ASP A 379 -35.60 -39.76 -12.99
C ASP A 379 -35.17 -38.53 -13.81
N ARG A 380 -34.96 -38.70 -15.11
CA ARG A 380 -34.60 -37.59 -16.01
C ARG A 380 -35.67 -36.49 -16.02
N PHE A 381 -36.94 -36.85 -16.21
CA PHE A 381 -38.05 -35.89 -16.19
C PHE A 381 -38.08 -35.11 -14.87
N SER A 382 -37.95 -35.81 -13.74
CA SER A 382 -37.97 -35.17 -12.43
C SER A 382 -36.79 -34.22 -12.22
N ARG A 383 -35.59 -34.57 -12.70
CA ARG A 383 -34.41 -33.69 -12.65
C ARG A 383 -34.61 -32.44 -13.50
N GLU A 384 -35.01 -32.61 -14.76
CA GLU A 384 -35.24 -31.49 -15.68
C GLU A 384 -36.32 -30.52 -15.16
N LEU A 385 -37.38 -31.06 -14.56
CA LEU A 385 -38.43 -30.25 -13.93
C LEU A 385 -37.87 -29.46 -12.74
N THR A 386 -37.14 -30.12 -11.84
CA THR A 386 -36.54 -29.48 -10.67
C THR A 386 -35.52 -28.40 -11.07
N GLU A 387 -34.65 -28.68 -12.04
CA GLU A 387 -33.67 -27.72 -12.57
C GLU A 387 -34.34 -26.48 -13.15
N ARG A 388 -35.40 -26.65 -13.96
CA ARG A 388 -36.15 -25.52 -14.53
C ARG A 388 -36.84 -24.66 -13.46
N ILE A 389 -37.40 -25.28 -12.42
CA ILE A 389 -38.00 -24.56 -11.30
C ILE A 389 -36.94 -23.81 -10.49
N ALA A 390 -35.76 -24.41 -10.30
CA ALA A 390 -34.68 -23.84 -9.51
C ALA A 390 -33.95 -22.69 -10.22
N GLN A 391 -34.00 -22.63 -11.55
CA GLN A 391 -33.26 -21.66 -12.35
C GLN A 391 -33.54 -20.21 -11.93
N ILE A 392 -34.81 -19.77 -11.96
CA ILE A 392 -35.18 -18.38 -11.67
C ILE A 392 -34.80 -17.99 -10.22
N PRO A 393 -35.15 -18.76 -9.17
CA PRO A 393 -34.71 -18.46 -7.81
C PRO A 393 -33.19 -18.34 -7.66
N ILE A 394 -32.41 -19.24 -8.28
CA ILE A 394 -30.95 -19.20 -8.21
C ILE A 394 -30.40 -17.95 -8.91
N GLU A 395 -30.94 -17.60 -10.08
CA GLU A 395 -30.57 -16.37 -10.80
C GLU A 395 -30.89 -15.12 -9.97
N GLN A 396 -32.07 -15.06 -9.35
CA GLN A 396 -32.47 -13.95 -8.48
C GLN A 396 -31.59 -13.85 -7.22
N LEU A 397 -31.23 -14.98 -6.59
CA LEU A 397 -30.30 -15.00 -5.45
C LEU A 397 -28.91 -14.48 -5.81
N ARG A 398 -28.41 -14.82 -6.99
CA ARG A 398 -27.13 -14.30 -7.50
C ARG A 398 -27.23 -12.80 -7.78
N ALA A 399 -28.32 -12.34 -8.38
CA ALA A 399 -28.57 -10.93 -8.64
C ALA A 399 -28.70 -10.13 -7.34
N ALA A 400 -29.45 -10.64 -6.36
CA ALA A 400 -29.62 -10.07 -5.03
C ALA A 400 -28.28 -9.85 -4.33
N ALA A 401 -27.42 -10.88 -4.36
CA ALA A 401 -26.11 -10.77 -3.75
C ALA A 401 -25.24 -9.71 -4.43
N LEU A 402 -25.29 -9.60 -5.76
CA LEU A 402 -24.59 -8.54 -6.52
C LEU A 402 -25.12 -7.15 -6.20
N ALA A 403 -26.43 -7.01 -5.96
CA ALA A 403 -27.07 -5.79 -5.53
C ALA A 403 -26.87 -5.47 -4.03
N ASN A 404 -26.12 -6.31 -3.30
CA ASN A 404 -25.96 -6.26 -1.85
C ASN A 404 -27.31 -6.27 -1.09
N ASP A 405 -28.31 -6.94 -1.67
CA ASP A 405 -29.63 -7.13 -1.10
C ASP A 405 -29.61 -8.29 -0.09
N GLY A 406 -29.10 -7.98 1.10
CA GLY A 406 -29.06 -8.92 2.23
C GLY A 406 -30.45 -9.32 2.73
N GLU A 407 -31.46 -8.48 2.47
CA GLU A 407 -32.84 -8.74 2.85
C GLU A 407 -33.41 -9.91 2.04
N LEU A 408 -33.27 -9.87 0.71
CA LEU A 408 -33.73 -10.94 -0.16
C LEU A 408 -33.01 -12.28 0.11
N LEU A 409 -31.71 -12.25 0.44
CA LEU A 409 -31.00 -13.45 0.89
C LEU A 409 -31.56 -14.00 2.21
N THR A 410 -31.90 -13.12 3.16
CA THR A 410 -32.50 -13.50 4.45
C THR A 410 -33.91 -14.04 4.30
N VAL A 411 -34.74 -13.37 3.50
CA VAL A 411 -36.10 -13.82 3.16
C VAL A 411 -36.05 -15.17 2.46
N SER A 412 -35.13 -15.37 1.52
CA SER A 412 -34.96 -16.64 0.82
C SER A 412 -34.57 -17.77 1.77
N ARG A 413 -33.68 -17.52 2.74
CA ARG A 413 -33.37 -18.50 3.80
C ARG A 413 -34.62 -18.93 4.57
N ARG A 414 -35.52 -17.99 4.86
CA ARG A 414 -36.79 -18.28 5.55
C ARG A 414 -37.77 -19.04 4.67
N ILE A 415 -37.98 -18.59 3.42
CA ILE A 415 -38.90 -19.22 2.45
C ILE A 415 -38.51 -20.68 2.22
N PHE A 416 -37.23 -20.94 1.95
CA PHE A 416 -36.74 -22.28 1.69
C PHE A 416 -36.37 -23.04 2.98
N GLN A 417 -36.45 -22.40 4.15
CA GLN A 417 -36.04 -22.94 5.46
C GLN A 417 -34.64 -23.57 5.38
N VAL A 418 -33.68 -22.80 4.91
CA VAL A 418 -32.27 -23.21 4.75
C VAL A 418 -31.37 -22.33 5.61
N GLY A 419 -30.32 -22.91 6.20
CA GLY A 419 -29.36 -22.17 7.02
C GLY A 419 -29.90 -21.62 8.34
N VAL A 420 -31.00 -22.18 8.87
CA VAL A 420 -31.40 -21.97 10.27
C VAL A 420 -30.62 -22.99 11.11
N GLN A 421 -29.54 -22.56 11.77
CA GLN A 421 -29.07 -23.31 12.92
C GLN A 421 -30.20 -23.28 13.96
N HIS A 422 -30.79 -24.43 14.24
CA HIS A 422 -31.57 -24.58 15.47
C HIS A 422 -30.58 -24.36 16.62
N ASN A 423 -30.71 -23.23 17.31
CA ASN A 423 -30.19 -23.11 18.66
C ASN A 423 -31.12 -23.98 19.51
N ASP A 424 -30.66 -25.20 19.81
CA ASP A 424 -31.12 -25.96 20.97
C ASP A 424 -30.53 -25.38 22.26
#